data_AF-A0A0F8A653-F1
#
_entry.id   AF-A0A0F8A653-F1
#
_cell.length_a   1.000
_cell.length_b   1.000
_cell.length_c   1.000
_cell.angle_alpha   90.00
_cell.angle_beta   90.00
_cell.angle_gamma   90.00
#
_symmetry.space_group_name_H-M   'P 1'
#
loop_
_entity.id
_entity.type
_entity.pdbx_description
1 polymer ?
#
loop_
_entity_poly.entity_id
_entity_poly.type
_entity_poly.pdbx_seq_one_letter_code
_entity_poly.pdbx_strand_id
1 'polypeptide(L)'
;MSTSRPMLDHIVILVDHSTLESLPDRLKDALVVAPGGTHADGLTVNKLILFADGVYIELIAFVRGVDPDKRKHHRWGQLRENTVIDWAYTLPHESDFAAIQQRVDEARARFRYSDPVSGGRTKPDGCVLKWAVAAPQDGNGDPSQPGMMPFWCLDRTPRKLRVPYEQDEQLTRHPCKARGVSSITVLLPKDDMSDVGKVYDAIHGSSTSSWHVEVPSGHVGSTVHMLDARNLMLELALYGPESATVEIVPGLLVCVISREGERR
;
A
#
# COMPACT_ATOMS: atom_id res chain seq x y z
N MET A 1 26.24 -9.33 5.98
CA MET A 1 24.85 -9.85 5.85
C MET A 1 24.20 -9.03 4.75
N SER A 2 23.56 -9.66 3.77
CA SER A 2 22.81 -8.92 2.74
C SER A 2 21.66 -8.19 3.44
N THR A 3 21.61 -6.87 3.36
CA THR A 3 20.49 -6.09 3.90
C THR A 3 19.31 -6.26 2.95
N SER A 4 18.31 -7.05 3.34
CA SER A 4 17.07 -7.19 2.56
C SER A 4 16.47 -5.80 2.30
N ARG A 5 16.19 -5.51 1.03
CA ARG A 5 15.65 -4.23 0.60
C ARG A 5 14.12 -4.25 0.71
N PRO A 6 13.50 -3.12 1.06
CA PRO A 6 12.05 -3.01 1.03
C PRO A 6 11.51 -3.23 -0.39
N MET A 7 10.42 -3.98 -0.49
CA MET A 7 9.61 -4.05 -1.69
C MET A 7 8.28 -3.33 -1.46
N LEU A 8 7.74 -2.69 -2.50
CA LEU A 8 6.39 -2.15 -2.46
C LEU A 8 5.38 -3.30 -2.41
N ASP A 9 4.48 -3.30 -1.42
CA ASP A 9 3.50 -4.38 -1.25
C ASP A 9 2.16 -4.01 -1.90
N HIS A 10 1.52 -2.95 -1.41
CA HIS A 10 0.24 -2.48 -1.92
C HIS A 10 -0.07 -1.03 -1.53
N ILE A 11 -1.04 -0.45 -2.22
CA ILE A 11 -1.60 0.88 -1.96
C ILE A 11 -3.00 0.71 -1.39
N VAL A 12 -3.36 1.48 -0.36
CA VAL A 12 -4.67 1.39 0.29
C VAL A 12 -5.54 2.58 -0.14
N ILE A 13 -6.70 2.28 -0.71
CA ILE A 13 -7.73 3.27 -1.03
C ILE A 13 -8.96 2.94 -0.20
N LEU A 14 -9.30 3.84 0.72
CA LEU A 14 -10.51 3.72 1.53
C LEU A 14 -11.70 4.14 0.69
N VAL A 15 -12.73 3.31 0.66
CA VAL A 15 -14.01 3.58 -0.01
C VAL A 15 -15.14 3.29 0.97
N ASP A 16 -16.32 3.84 0.72
CA ASP A 16 -17.50 3.43 1.48
C ASP A 16 -17.93 2.01 1.07
N HIS A 17 -18.68 1.35 1.97
CA HIS A 17 -19.12 -0.04 1.74
C HIS A 17 -19.96 -0.21 0.47
N SER A 18 -20.80 0.78 0.13
CA SER A 18 -21.69 0.67 -1.03
C SER A 18 -20.92 0.78 -2.35
N THR A 19 -19.89 1.64 -2.40
CA THR A 19 -18.94 1.71 -3.52
C THR A 19 -18.20 0.40 -3.68
N LEU A 20 -17.75 -0.23 -2.58
CA LEU A 20 -17.06 -1.52 -2.67
C LEU A 20 -17.98 -2.63 -3.16
N GLU A 21 -19.24 -2.67 -2.72
CA GLU A 21 -20.24 -3.64 -3.20
C GLU A 21 -20.52 -3.46 -4.70
N SER A 22 -20.81 -2.23 -5.11
CA SER A 22 -21.16 -1.86 -6.48
C SER A 22 -20.13 -0.91 -7.07
N LEU A 23 -19.04 -1.49 -7.58
CA LEU A 23 -17.95 -0.72 -8.17
C LEU A 23 -18.42 0.12 -9.37
N PRO A 24 -17.92 1.36 -9.53
CA PRO A 24 -18.25 2.22 -10.66
C PRO A 24 -17.95 1.55 -12.00
N ASP A 25 -18.80 1.78 -13.00
CA ASP A 25 -18.60 1.23 -14.36
C ASP A 25 -17.28 1.72 -14.96
N ARG A 26 -16.94 3.00 -14.77
CA ARG A 26 -15.66 3.58 -15.21
C ARG A 26 -14.43 2.83 -14.69
N LEU A 27 -14.47 2.35 -13.44
CA LEU A 27 -13.39 1.53 -12.89
C LEU A 27 -13.31 0.19 -13.62
N LYS A 28 -14.45 -0.50 -13.78
CA LYS A 28 -14.52 -1.82 -14.43
C LYS A 28 -14.15 -1.77 -15.92
N ASP A 29 -14.41 -0.65 -16.58
CA ASP A 29 -14.03 -0.40 -17.97
C ASP A 29 -12.51 -0.22 -18.13
N ALA A 30 -11.81 0.19 -17.07
CA ALA A 30 -10.39 0.52 -17.10
C ALA A 30 -9.50 -0.56 -16.43
N LEU A 31 -9.94 -1.15 -15.33
CA LEU A 31 -9.16 -2.03 -14.46
C LEU A 31 -9.95 -3.30 -14.13
N VAL A 32 -9.23 -4.42 -14.07
CA VAL A 32 -9.77 -5.70 -13.61
C VAL A 32 -9.72 -5.71 -12.09
N VAL A 33 -10.84 -6.01 -11.46
CA VAL A 33 -10.96 -6.08 -10.00
C VAL A 33 -11.16 -7.53 -9.58
N ALA A 34 -10.18 -8.06 -8.86
CA ALA A 34 -10.19 -9.38 -8.26
C ALA A 34 -10.99 -9.40 -6.95
N PRO A 35 -11.57 -10.56 -6.58
CA PRO A 35 -12.19 -10.73 -5.27
C PRO A 35 -11.15 -10.57 -4.14
N GLY A 36 -11.56 -9.89 -3.07
CA GLY A 36 -10.77 -9.78 -1.84
C GLY A 36 -11.29 -10.74 -0.77
N GLY A 37 -11.77 -10.20 0.35
CA GLY A 37 -12.30 -10.96 1.48
C GLY A 37 -12.55 -10.11 2.72
N THR A 38 -12.81 -10.76 3.85
CA THR A 38 -13.02 -10.10 5.15
C THR A 38 -11.77 -10.20 6.02
N HIS A 39 -11.29 -9.07 6.55
CA HIS A 39 -10.11 -9.05 7.42
C HIS A 39 -10.37 -9.80 8.73
N ALA A 40 -9.30 -10.30 9.34
CA ALA A 40 -9.37 -11.19 10.51
C ALA A 40 -10.04 -10.54 11.73
N ASP A 41 -10.03 -9.21 11.84
CA ASP A 41 -10.73 -8.46 12.89
C ASP A 41 -12.25 -8.31 12.65
N GLY A 42 -12.72 -8.66 11.45
CA GLY A 42 -14.11 -8.54 11.02
C GLY A 42 -14.59 -7.12 10.79
N LEU A 43 -13.72 -6.11 10.82
CA LEU A 43 -14.12 -4.70 10.73
C LEU A 43 -14.16 -4.19 9.29
N THR A 44 -13.35 -4.77 8.41
CA THR A 44 -13.19 -4.30 7.05
C THR A 44 -13.23 -5.45 6.03
N VAL A 45 -13.66 -5.11 4.82
CA VAL A 45 -13.71 -5.97 3.65
C VAL A 45 -12.99 -5.28 2.50
N ASN A 46 -12.49 -6.05 1.53
CA ASN A 46 -11.79 -5.48 0.40
C ASN A 46 -12.10 -6.15 -0.94
N LYS A 47 -11.69 -5.46 -2.00
CA LYS A 47 -11.48 -5.96 -3.36
C LYS A 47 -10.12 -5.49 -3.85
N LEU A 48 -9.52 -6.22 -4.79
CA LEU A 48 -8.12 -6.00 -5.17
C LEU A 48 -8.01 -5.66 -6.65
N ILE A 49 -7.10 -4.75 -6.99
CA ILE A 49 -6.63 -4.55 -8.37
C ILE A 49 -5.19 -5.03 -8.39
N LEU A 50 -4.95 -6.18 -9.00
CA LEU A 50 -3.65 -6.85 -9.01
C LEU A 50 -2.85 -6.40 -10.23
N PHE A 51 -1.57 -6.11 -10.06
CA PHE A 51 -0.69 -5.76 -11.17
C PHE A 51 0.34 -6.84 -11.47
N ALA A 52 0.90 -6.80 -12.68
CA ALA A 52 1.90 -7.76 -13.14
C ALA A 52 3.24 -7.60 -12.41
N ASP A 53 3.50 -6.43 -11.81
CA ASP A 53 4.67 -6.20 -10.96
C ASP A 53 4.59 -6.85 -9.58
N GLY A 54 3.44 -7.45 -9.23
CA GLY A 54 3.18 -8.10 -7.95
C GLY A 54 2.72 -7.16 -6.84
N VAL A 55 2.60 -5.85 -7.13
CA VAL A 55 1.93 -4.86 -6.29
C VAL A 55 0.42 -4.91 -6.55
N TYR A 56 -0.39 -4.44 -5.61
CA TYR A 56 -1.82 -4.29 -5.84
C TYR A 56 -2.36 -3.00 -5.21
N ILE A 57 -3.53 -2.56 -5.68
CA ILE A 57 -4.36 -1.59 -4.97
C ILE A 57 -5.41 -2.35 -4.18
N GLU A 58 -5.50 -2.06 -2.89
CA GLU A 58 -6.55 -2.51 -2.01
C GLU A 58 -7.66 -1.46 -1.97
N LEU A 59 -8.81 -1.79 -2.56
CA LEU A 59 -10.05 -1.07 -2.27
C LEU A 59 -10.60 -1.63 -0.98
N ILE A 60 -10.52 -0.87 0.11
CA ILE A 60 -10.97 -1.30 1.43
C ILE A 60 -12.18 -0.49 1.88
N ALA A 61 -13.14 -1.16 2.51
CA ALA A 61 -14.26 -0.52 3.17
C ALA A 61 -14.49 -1.13 4.56
N PHE A 62 -15.00 -0.32 5.48
CA PHE A 62 -15.59 -0.86 6.70
C PHE A 62 -16.86 -1.64 6.38
N VAL A 63 -17.08 -2.76 7.08
CA VAL A 63 -18.30 -3.58 6.91
C VAL A 63 -19.56 -2.75 7.14
N ARG A 64 -20.65 -3.09 6.45
CA ARG A 64 -21.95 -2.43 6.67
C ARG A 64 -22.35 -2.55 8.13
N GLY A 65 -22.69 -1.43 8.75
CA GLY A 65 -23.12 -1.39 10.14
C GLY A 65 -21.99 -1.66 11.14
N VAL A 66 -20.72 -1.43 10.74
CA VAL A 66 -19.59 -1.45 11.69
C VAL A 66 -19.92 -0.60 12.93
N ASP A 67 -19.56 -1.13 14.09
CA ASP A 67 -19.69 -0.39 15.34
C ASP A 67 -18.94 0.95 15.25
N PRO A 68 -19.60 2.10 15.50
CA PRO A 68 -18.97 3.41 15.35
C PRO A 68 -17.74 3.62 16.23
N ASP A 69 -17.73 3.07 17.44
CA ASP A 69 -16.57 3.17 18.33
C ASP A 69 -15.43 2.29 17.83
N LYS A 70 -15.71 1.06 17.36
CA LYS A 70 -14.67 0.22 16.72
C LYS A 70 -14.10 0.87 15.47
N ARG A 71 -14.94 1.46 14.61
CA ARG A 71 -14.47 2.23 13.45
C ARG A 71 -13.60 3.38 13.90
N LYS A 72 -14.05 4.18 14.87
CA LYS A 72 -13.30 5.35 15.38
C LYS A 72 -11.90 5.00 15.88
N HIS A 73 -11.72 3.85 16.52
CA HIS A 73 -10.42 3.39 17.03
C HIS A 73 -9.58 2.61 15.99
N HIS A 74 -10.14 2.29 14.83
CA HIS A 74 -9.39 1.65 13.75
C HIS A 74 -8.43 2.66 13.11
N ARG A 75 -7.23 2.21 12.70
CA ARG A 75 -6.18 3.02 12.06
C ARG A 75 -6.71 3.94 10.96
N TRP A 76 -7.57 3.40 10.11
CA TRP A 76 -8.15 4.11 8.96
C TRP A 76 -9.56 4.68 9.21
N GLY A 77 -10.05 4.60 10.45
CA GLY A 77 -11.44 4.87 10.82
C GLY A 77 -11.98 6.25 10.50
N GLN A 78 -11.09 7.24 10.63
CA GLN A 78 -11.39 8.66 10.49
C GLN A 78 -10.81 9.27 9.21
N LEU A 79 -10.22 8.44 8.33
CA LEU A 79 -9.63 8.92 7.10
C LEU A 79 -10.70 9.17 6.04
N ARG A 80 -10.35 10.01 5.07
CA ARG A 80 -11.25 10.41 4.00
C ARG A 80 -11.47 9.25 3.03
N GLU A 81 -12.73 8.88 2.82
CA GLU A 81 -13.13 7.93 1.78
C GLU A 81 -12.85 8.51 0.38
N ASN A 82 -12.70 7.62 -0.59
CA ASN A 82 -12.33 7.90 -1.98
C ASN A 82 -10.98 8.61 -2.14
N THR A 83 -10.01 8.27 -1.29
CA THR A 83 -8.63 8.76 -1.38
C THR A 83 -7.63 7.65 -1.14
N VAL A 84 -6.40 7.83 -1.61
CA VAL A 84 -5.25 7.02 -1.18
C VAL A 84 -4.93 7.40 0.26
N ILE A 85 -5.04 6.44 1.18
CA ILE A 85 -4.96 6.70 2.63
C ILE A 85 -3.72 6.13 3.29
N ASP A 86 -3.10 5.11 2.70
CA ASP A 86 -1.93 4.43 3.25
C ASP A 86 -1.27 3.57 2.16
N TRP A 87 -0.09 3.03 2.44
CA TRP A 87 0.55 2.01 1.61
C TRP A 87 1.51 1.17 2.45
N ALA A 88 1.86 0.01 1.91
CA ALA A 88 2.68 -0.96 2.60
C ALA A 88 3.98 -1.28 1.88
N TYR A 89 5.02 -1.52 2.66
CA TYR A 89 6.18 -2.30 2.23
C TYR A 89 6.09 -3.75 2.70
N THR A 90 6.89 -4.59 2.07
CA THR A 90 7.11 -5.99 2.47
C THR A 90 8.59 -6.35 2.37
N LEU A 91 8.94 -7.53 2.89
CA LEU A 91 10.28 -8.12 2.83
C LEU A 91 10.14 -9.59 2.40
N PRO A 92 11.19 -10.20 1.82
CA PRO A 92 11.19 -11.63 1.52
C PRO A 92 10.93 -12.49 2.76
N HIS A 93 11.42 -12.07 3.93
CA HIS A 93 11.25 -12.75 5.21
C HIS A 93 10.88 -11.79 6.33
N GLU A 94 9.89 -12.15 7.16
CA GLU A 94 9.47 -11.37 8.34
C GLU A 94 10.64 -11.13 9.31
N SER A 95 11.57 -12.08 9.43
CA SER A 95 12.76 -11.98 10.30
C SER A 95 13.68 -10.81 9.95
N ASP A 96 13.62 -10.31 8.71
CA ASP A 96 14.48 -9.21 8.26
C ASP A 96 13.97 -7.85 8.77
N PHE A 97 12.74 -7.79 9.25
CA PHE A 97 12.12 -6.54 9.72
C PHE A 97 12.79 -5.97 10.96
N ALA A 98 13.34 -6.81 11.85
CA ALA A 98 14.04 -6.34 13.04
C ALA A 98 15.23 -5.42 12.70
N ALA A 99 15.92 -5.70 11.59
CA ALA A 99 17.01 -4.84 11.12
C ALA A 99 16.51 -3.49 10.57
N ILE A 100 15.28 -3.42 10.06
CA ILE A 100 14.63 -2.16 9.68
C ILE A 100 14.29 -1.35 10.93
N GLN A 101 13.62 -1.99 11.92
CA GLN A 101 13.27 -1.34 13.18
C GLN A 101 14.51 -0.72 13.84
N GLN A 102 15.59 -1.50 13.94
CA GLN A 102 16.86 -1.03 14.50
C GLN A 102 17.41 0.21 13.77
N ARG A 103 17.44 0.20 12.42
CA ARG A 103 17.95 1.36 11.66
C ARG A 103 17.10 2.60 11.85
N VAL A 104 15.77 2.44 11.90
CA VAL A 104 14.84 3.56 12.13
C VAL A 104 15.03 4.13 13.54
N ASP A 105 15.18 3.28 14.56
CA ASP A 105 15.46 3.72 15.93
C ASP A 105 16.82 4.45 16.03
N GLU A 106 17.86 3.94 15.37
CA GLU A 106 19.19 4.55 15.31
C GLU A 106 19.21 5.91 14.59
N ALA A 107 18.27 6.15 13.67
CA ALA A 107 18.13 7.42 12.97
C ALA A 107 17.62 8.55 13.89
N ARG A 108 17.14 8.22 15.10
CA ARG A 108 16.66 9.18 16.11
C ARG A 108 15.64 10.18 15.55
N ALA A 109 14.76 9.68 14.70
CA ALA A 109 13.55 10.40 14.29
C ALA A 109 12.52 10.37 15.43
N ARG A 110 11.52 11.24 15.37
CA ARG A 110 10.35 11.21 16.27
C ARG A 110 9.53 9.91 16.17
N PHE A 111 9.67 9.17 15.07
CA PHE A 111 8.89 7.97 14.78
C PHE A 111 9.75 6.70 14.81
N ARG A 112 9.10 5.61 15.20
CA ARG A 112 9.60 4.23 15.16
C ARG A 112 8.53 3.30 14.61
N TYR A 113 8.82 2.00 14.50
CA TYR A 113 7.82 1.00 14.15
C TYR A 113 7.42 0.14 15.36
N SER A 114 6.15 -0.23 15.43
CA SER A 114 5.65 -1.22 16.38
C SER A 114 6.21 -2.61 16.08
N ASP A 115 6.12 -3.52 17.06
CA ASP A 115 6.33 -4.94 16.78
C ASP A 115 5.26 -5.47 15.81
N PRO A 116 5.59 -6.47 14.96
CA PRO A 116 4.64 -7.06 14.04
C PRO A 116 3.48 -7.77 14.76
N VAL A 117 2.25 -7.30 14.52
CA VAL A 117 1.02 -7.89 15.04
C VAL A 117 0.39 -8.80 13.98
N SER A 118 -0.19 -9.92 14.41
CA SER A 118 -0.83 -10.86 13.48
C SER A 118 -2.02 -10.23 12.76
N GLY A 119 -2.02 -10.30 11.44
CA GLY A 119 -3.11 -9.92 10.56
C GLY A 119 -3.52 -11.06 9.64
N GLY A 120 -4.57 -10.84 8.85
CA GLY A 120 -5.06 -11.84 7.91
C GLY A 120 -6.36 -11.46 7.26
N ARG A 121 -6.77 -12.28 6.30
CA ARG A 121 -8.08 -12.19 5.63
C ARG A 121 -8.56 -13.56 5.23
N THR A 122 -9.87 -13.76 5.32
CA THR A 122 -10.54 -14.96 4.80
C THR A 122 -11.12 -14.65 3.43
N LYS A 123 -10.71 -15.41 2.41
CA LYS A 123 -11.26 -15.34 1.05
C LYS A 123 -12.68 -15.92 0.98
N PRO A 124 -13.45 -15.65 -0.09
CA PRO A 124 -14.79 -16.22 -0.29
C PRO A 124 -14.82 -17.76 -0.31
N ASP A 125 -13.72 -18.40 -0.74
CA ASP A 125 -13.55 -19.86 -0.75
C ASP A 125 -13.21 -20.46 0.63
N GLY A 126 -13.14 -19.64 1.68
CA GLY A 126 -12.80 -20.04 3.04
C GLY A 126 -11.29 -20.19 3.32
N CYS A 127 -10.43 -19.98 2.33
CA CYS A 127 -8.99 -20.02 2.56
C CYS A 127 -8.54 -18.79 3.39
N VAL A 128 -7.84 -19.08 4.49
CA VAL A 128 -7.34 -18.10 5.45
C VAL A 128 -5.91 -17.69 5.09
N LEU A 129 -5.73 -16.42 4.78
CA LEU A 129 -4.44 -15.78 4.53
C LEU A 129 -3.94 -15.12 5.81
N LYS A 130 -2.63 -15.21 6.07
CA LYS A 130 -2.03 -14.66 7.30
C LYS A 130 -0.78 -13.85 6.96
N TRP A 131 -0.59 -12.77 7.70
CA TRP A 131 0.58 -11.90 7.64
C TRP A 131 0.84 -11.28 9.02
N ALA A 132 1.92 -10.53 9.12
CA ALA A 132 2.18 -9.63 10.25
C ALA A 132 2.12 -8.18 9.77
N VAL A 133 1.60 -7.30 10.61
CA VAL A 133 1.53 -5.85 10.36
C VAL A 133 2.36 -5.11 11.39
N ALA A 134 3.29 -4.28 10.94
CA ALA A 134 3.97 -3.31 11.81
C ALA A 134 3.69 -1.90 11.30
N ALA A 135 3.25 -1.01 12.19
CA ALA A 135 2.85 0.34 11.84
C ALA A 135 3.80 1.37 12.45
N PRO A 136 3.97 2.54 11.80
CA PRO A 136 4.69 3.63 12.42
C PRO A 136 3.94 4.18 13.64
N GLN A 137 4.70 4.52 14.67
CA GLN A 137 4.25 5.06 15.95
C GLN A 137 5.25 6.10 16.43
N ASP A 138 4.86 6.98 17.33
CA ASP A 138 5.77 7.94 17.94
C ASP A 138 6.61 7.31 19.07
N GLY A 139 7.45 8.14 19.72
CA GLY A 139 8.28 7.73 20.85
C GLY A 139 7.52 7.23 22.08
N ASN A 140 6.24 7.58 22.23
CA ASN A 140 5.37 7.10 23.31
C ASN A 140 4.64 5.80 22.95
N GLY A 141 4.67 5.41 21.67
CA GLY A 141 3.94 4.26 21.14
C GLY A 141 2.53 4.62 20.65
N ASP A 142 2.22 5.90 20.52
CA ASP A 142 0.97 6.35 19.94
C ASP A 142 1.02 6.20 18.41
N PRO A 143 -0.06 5.76 17.75
CA PRO A 143 -0.07 5.58 16.30
C PRO A 143 0.24 6.88 15.56
N SER A 144 1.14 6.82 14.56
CA SER A 144 1.35 7.95 13.66
C SER A 144 0.12 8.14 12.74
N GLN A 145 -0.05 9.34 12.20
CA GLN A 145 -1.05 9.57 11.15
C GLN A 145 -0.75 8.64 9.95
N PRO A 146 -1.72 7.84 9.49
CA PRO A 146 -1.55 6.99 8.31
C PRO A 146 -1.23 7.81 7.06
N GLY A 147 -0.43 7.24 6.18
CA GLY A 147 0.01 7.90 4.97
C GLY A 147 1.22 8.83 5.11
N MET A 148 1.75 9.08 6.32
CA MET A 148 3.03 9.79 6.45
C MET A 148 4.21 8.87 6.07
N MET A 149 4.11 7.61 6.50
CA MET A 149 5.12 6.58 6.36
C MET A 149 4.42 5.26 6.01
N PRO A 150 5.08 4.37 5.25
CA PRO A 150 4.53 3.06 4.94
C PRO A 150 4.31 2.27 6.22
N PHE A 151 3.29 1.43 6.27
CA PHE A 151 3.28 0.31 7.20
C PHE A 151 3.97 -0.91 6.56
N TRP A 152 4.20 -1.97 7.33
CA TRP A 152 4.80 -3.20 6.84
C TRP A 152 3.76 -4.32 6.84
N CYS A 153 3.65 -5.03 5.72
CA CYS A 153 2.81 -6.21 5.55
C CYS A 153 3.73 -7.40 5.22
N LEU A 154 3.97 -8.26 6.21
CA LEU A 154 4.96 -9.33 6.14
C LEU A 154 4.25 -10.68 6.00
N ASP A 155 4.36 -11.32 4.84
CA ASP A 155 3.64 -12.55 4.52
C ASP A 155 4.02 -13.71 5.46
N ARG A 156 3.01 -14.35 6.07
CA ARG A 156 3.16 -15.61 6.84
C ARG A 156 2.56 -16.80 6.11
N THR A 157 1.62 -16.55 5.21
CA THR A 157 1.20 -17.50 4.17
C THR A 157 1.92 -17.19 2.85
N PRO A 158 2.19 -18.17 1.98
CA PRO A 158 2.84 -17.91 0.69
C PRO A 158 2.13 -16.80 -0.10
N ARG A 159 2.88 -15.76 -0.51
CA ARG A 159 2.36 -14.56 -1.19
C ARG A 159 1.43 -14.89 -2.35
N LYS A 160 1.79 -15.88 -3.18
CA LYS A 160 0.97 -16.33 -4.33
C LYS A 160 -0.47 -16.71 -3.99
N LEU A 161 -0.77 -17.04 -2.73
CA LEU A 161 -2.14 -17.29 -2.26
C LEU A 161 -2.89 -15.99 -1.95
N ARG A 162 -2.17 -14.94 -1.52
CA ARG A 162 -2.70 -13.60 -1.23
C ARG A 162 -2.79 -12.73 -2.48
N VAL A 163 -1.80 -12.83 -3.37
CA VAL A 163 -1.62 -12.03 -4.58
C VAL A 163 -1.23 -12.98 -5.74
N PRO A 164 -2.19 -13.62 -6.42
CA PRO A 164 -1.93 -14.64 -7.45
C PRO A 164 -1.53 -14.05 -8.82
N TYR A 165 -0.67 -13.02 -8.84
CA TYR A 165 -0.34 -12.25 -10.06
C TYR A 165 0.42 -13.07 -11.12
N GLU A 166 1.15 -14.12 -10.70
CA GLU A 166 1.88 -15.03 -11.59
C GLU A 166 1.02 -16.20 -12.08
N GLN A 167 -0.02 -16.56 -11.32
CA GLN A 167 -0.83 -17.76 -11.58
C GLN A 167 -2.05 -17.47 -12.44
N ASP A 168 -2.57 -16.24 -12.39
CA ASP A 168 -3.74 -15.82 -13.15
C ASP A 168 -3.50 -14.47 -13.85
N GLU A 169 -3.00 -14.54 -15.07
CA GLU A 169 -2.74 -13.36 -15.89
C GLU A 169 -4.01 -12.55 -16.20
N GLN A 170 -5.21 -13.15 -16.13
CA GLN A 170 -6.44 -12.40 -16.41
C GLN A 170 -6.70 -11.35 -15.34
N LEU A 171 -6.27 -11.61 -14.10
CA LEU A 171 -6.43 -10.66 -12.98
C LEU A 171 -5.51 -9.43 -13.11
N THR A 172 -4.43 -9.52 -13.90
CA THR A 172 -3.44 -8.45 -14.06
C THR A 172 -3.47 -7.78 -15.44
N ARG A 173 -4.26 -8.31 -16.39
CA ARG A 173 -4.44 -7.76 -17.74
C ARG A 173 -5.55 -6.71 -17.79
N HIS A 174 -5.20 -5.48 -17.43
CA HIS A 174 -6.15 -4.38 -17.40
C HIS A 174 -6.47 -3.77 -18.78
N PRO A 175 -7.73 -3.36 -19.04
CA PRO A 175 -8.10 -2.61 -20.24
C PRO A 175 -7.26 -1.34 -20.47
N CYS A 176 -6.99 -0.57 -19.42
CA CYS A 176 -6.15 0.64 -19.45
C CYS A 176 -4.65 0.37 -19.63
N LYS A 177 -4.26 -0.90 -19.73
CA LYS A 177 -2.88 -1.37 -19.93
C LYS A 177 -1.90 -1.08 -18.79
N ALA A 178 -2.38 -0.58 -17.65
CA ALA A 178 -1.55 -0.47 -16.45
C ALA A 178 -0.95 -1.85 -16.09
N ARG A 179 0.33 -1.86 -15.72
CA ARG A 179 1.10 -3.07 -15.39
C ARG A 179 1.62 -3.09 -13.97
N GLY A 180 1.57 -1.96 -13.28
CA GLY A 180 2.19 -1.78 -11.98
C GLY A 180 2.14 -0.35 -11.47
N VAL A 181 2.73 -0.15 -10.30
CA VAL A 181 2.82 1.16 -9.64
C VAL A 181 4.11 1.86 -10.06
N SER A 182 3.98 3.03 -10.69
CA SER A 182 5.13 3.84 -11.08
C SER A 182 5.72 4.55 -9.87
N SER A 183 4.88 5.27 -9.13
CA SER A 183 5.33 6.04 -7.99
C SER A 183 4.22 6.34 -6.99
N ILE A 184 4.66 6.63 -5.76
CA ILE A 184 3.86 7.20 -4.70
C ILE A 184 4.50 8.53 -4.32
N THR A 185 3.72 9.60 -4.30
CA THR A 185 4.19 10.90 -3.81
C THR A 185 3.56 11.17 -2.47
N VAL A 186 4.39 11.30 -1.45
CA VAL A 186 4.03 11.67 -0.08
C VAL A 186 4.16 13.18 0.03
N LEU A 187 3.02 13.85 0.08
CA LEU A 187 2.92 15.29 0.28
C LEU A 187 2.65 15.54 1.76
N LEU A 188 3.52 16.27 2.46
CA LEU A 188 3.42 16.43 3.92
C LEU A 188 3.77 17.85 4.36
N PRO A 189 3.24 18.29 5.53
CA PRO A 189 3.64 19.54 6.16
C PRO A 189 5.16 19.62 6.37
N LYS A 190 5.72 20.79 6.09
CA LYS A 190 7.14 21.11 6.33
C LYS A 190 7.66 20.68 7.70
N ASP A 191 6.84 20.80 8.74
CA ASP A 191 7.22 20.47 10.12
C ASP A 191 7.49 18.98 10.32
N ASP A 192 6.90 18.11 9.50
CA ASP A 192 7.12 16.67 9.55
C ASP A 192 8.25 16.18 8.63
N MET A 193 8.65 16.97 7.63
CA MET A 193 9.58 16.55 6.59
C MET A 193 10.92 16.03 7.11
N SER A 194 11.47 16.65 8.16
CA SER A 194 12.77 16.24 8.68
C SER A 194 12.70 14.87 9.38
N ASP A 195 11.68 14.65 10.22
CA ASP A 195 11.52 13.37 10.94
C ASP A 195 11.13 12.25 9.98
N VAL A 196 10.17 12.51 9.09
CA VAL A 196 9.70 11.53 8.10
C VAL A 196 10.83 11.18 7.13
N GLY A 197 11.60 12.17 6.67
CA GLY A 197 12.76 11.95 5.80
C GLY A 197 13.81 11.04 6.44
N LYS A 198 14.15 11.24 7.72
CA LYS A 198 15.07 10.35 8.45
C LYS A 198 14.57 8.90 8.50
N VAL A 199 13.27 8.69 8.62
CA VAL A 199 12.69 7.33 8.61
C VAL A 199 12.85 6.68 7.24
N TYR A 200 12.52 7.38 6.15
CA TYR A 200 12.74 6.84 4.80
C TYR A 200 14.22 6.58 4.52
N ASP A 201 15.09 7.51 4.90
CA ASP A 201 16.54 7.35 4.75
C ASP A 201 17.05 6.10 5.48
N ALA A 202 16.53 5.81 6.67
CA ALA A 202 16.86 4.62 7.44
C ALA A 202 16.33 3.32 6.83
N ILE A 203 15.11 3.35 6.28
CA ILE A 203 14.50 2.21 5.59
C ILE A 203 15.32 1.85 4.34
N HIS A 204 15.63 2.85 3.52
CA HIS A 204 16.23 2.69 2.19
C HIS A 204 17.76 2.77 2.17
N GLY A 205 18.38 3.23 3.25
CA GLY A 205 19.83 3.37 3.38
C GLY A 205 20.44 4.48 2.52
N SER A 206 19.64 5.46 2.07
CA SER A 206 20.13 6.60 1.28
C SER A 206 19.39 7.88 1.64
N SER A 207 20.13 8.99 1.74
CA SER A 207 19.57 10.30 2.06
C SER A 207 19.16 11.07 0.82
N THR A 208 17.85 11.17 0.60
CA THR A 208 17.25 11.74 -0.62
C THR A 208 15.80 12.17 -0.31
N SER A 209 15.10 12.72 -1.29
CA SER A 209 13.64 12.92 -1.25
C SER A 209 12.91 12.00 -2.22
N SER A 210 13.62 11.05 -2.81
CA SER A 210 13.12 10.11 -3.82
C SER A 210 13.87 8.78 -3.70
N TRP A 211 13.19 7.73 -3.26
CA TRP A 211 13.76 6.40 -3.05
C TRP A 211 13.20 5.40 -4.06
N HIS A 212 14.09 4.66 -4.72
CA HIS A 212 13.69 3.51 -5.54
C HIS A 212 13.33 2.34 -4.64
N VAL A 213 12.24 1.65 -4.97
CA VAL A 213 11.71 0.52 -4.20
C VAL A 213 11.52 -0.66 -5.14
N GLU A 214 12.00 -1.82 -4.72
CA GLU A 214 11.83 -3.05 -5.48
C GLU A 214 10.34 -3.46 -5.49
N VAL A 215 9.97 -4.33 -6.42
CA VAL A 215 8.60 -4.87 -6.53
C VAL A 215 8.65 -6.40 -6.50
N PRO A 216 7.59 -7.09 -6.02
CA PRO A 216 7.63 -8.53 -5.79
C PRO A 216 7.97 -9.39 -7.01
N SER A 217 7.59 -8.95 -8.21
CA SER A 217 7.92 -9.63 -9.47
C SER A 217 9.40 -9.53 -9.87
N GLY A 218 10.17 -8.62 -9.28
CA GLY A 218 11.52 -8.28 -9.73
C GLY A 218 11.58 -7.48 -11.04
N HIS A 219 10.44 -7.03 -11.58
CA HIS A 219 10.39 -6.07 -12.68
C HIS A 219 10.91 -4.69 -12.27
N VAL A 220 10.82 -3.71 -13.17
CA VAL A 220 11.18 -2.32 -12.89
C VAL A 220 10.42 -1.83 -11.66
N GLY A 221 11.18 -1.47 -10.62
CA GLY A 221 10.63 -1.05 -9.35
C GLY A 221 9.84 0.27 -9.42
N SER A 222 9.26 0.62 -8.28
CA SER A 222 8.55 1.88 -8.06
C SER A 222 9.47 2.95 -7.48
N THR A 223 8.98 4.18 -7.41
CA THR A 223 9.66 5.26 -6.70
C THR A 223 8.73 5.88 -5.65
N VAL A 224 9.24 6.12 -4.45
CA VAL A 224 8.54 6.91 -3.44
C VAL A 224 9.19 8.28 -3.38
N HIS A 225 8.38 9.32 -3.59
CA HIS A 225 8.80 10.72 -3.50
C HIS A 225 8.26 11.35 -2.22
N MET A 226 9.00 12.29 -1.66
CA MET A 226 8.58 13.09 -0.53
C MET A 226 8.67 14.58 -0.89
N LEU A 227 7.56 15.30 -0.79
CA LEU A 227 7.45 16.71 -1.19
C LEU A 227 6.73 17.53 -0.10
N ASP A 228 7.12 18.80 0.03
CA ASP A 228 6.45 19.75 0.95
C ASP A 228 5.05 20.11 0.44
N ALA A 229 4.07 20.09 1.32
CA ALA A 229 2.70 20.53 1.06
C ALA A 229 2.03 21.04 2.34
N ARG A 230 0.91 21.76 2.22
CA ARG A 230 0.19 22.26 3.40
C ARG A 230 -0.47 21.16 4.22
N ASN A 231 -0.91 20.09 3.57
CA ASN A 231 -1.67 19.00 4.17
C ASN A 231 -1.07 17.67 3.73
N LEU A 232 -1.21 16.66 4.59
CA LEU A 232 -0.88 15.28 4.24
C LEU A 232 -1.77 14.80 3.09
N MET A 233 -1.16 14.34 2.00
CA MET A 233 -1.83 13.72 0.87
C MET A 233 -0.93 12.70 0.20
N LEU A 234 -1.55 11.70 -0.42
CA LEU A 234 -0.87 10.72 -1.26
C LEU A 234 -1.34 10.83 -2.69
N GLU A 235 -0.38 10.90 -3.60
CA GLU A 235 -0.63 10.78 -5.02
C GLU A 235 -0.05 9.46 -5.53
N LEU A 236 -0.80 8.81 -6.41
CA LEU A 236 -0.44 7.54 -7.01
C LEU A 236 -0.29 7.74 -8.52
N ALA A 237 0.77 7.17 -9.09
CA ALA A 237 0.89 6.98 -10.52
C ALA A 237 1.14 5.50 -10.84
N LEU A 238 0.49 5.00 -11.87
CA LEU A 238 0.71 3.67 -12.44
C LEU A 238 1.65 3.79 -13.64
N TYR A 239 2.21 2.68 -14.08
CA TYR A 239 2.90 2.61 -15.37
C TYR A 239 2.24 1.61 -16.31
N GLY A 240 2.39 1.85 -17.61
CA GLY A 240 1.89 1.00 -18.67
C GLY A 240 2.63 1.28 -19.99
N PRO A 241 2.31 0.57 -21.07
CA PRO A 241 2.88 0.84 -22.39
C PRO A 241 2.37 2.14 -23.01
N GLU A 242 1.24 2.68 -22.52
CA GLU A 242 0.56 3.85 -23.07
C GLU A 242 0.15 4.77 -21.92
N SER A 243 0.14 6.08 -22.19
CA SER A 243 -0.33 7.06 -21.22
C SER A 243 -1.86 7.06 -21.17
N ALA A 244 -2.41 7.04 -19.96
CA ALA A 244 -3.85 7.10 -19.74
C ALA A 244 -4.18 7.81 -18.43
N THR A 245 -5.45 8.11 -18.21
CA THR A 245 -5.97 8.55 -16.92
C THR A 245 -7.13 7.65 -16.55
N VAL A 246 -7.09 7.10 -15.35
CA VAL A 246 -8.07 6.16 -14.83
C VAL A 246 -8.71 6.77 -13.59
N GLU A 247 -10.04 6.80 -13.56
CA GLU A 247 -10.78 7.13 -12.34
C GLU A 247 -11.01 5.84 -11.55
N ILE A 248 -10.35 5.68 -10.41
CA ILE A 248 -10.48 4.47 -9.60
C ILE A 248 -11.81 4.47 -8.83
N VAL A 249 -12.10 5.61 -8.22
CA VAL A 249 -13.35 5.91 -7.52
C VAL A 249 -13.70 7.38 -7.76
N PRO A 250 -14.96 7.81 -7.56
CA PRO A 250 -15.37 9.16 -7.88
C PRO A 250 -14.43 10.23 -7.31
N GLY A 251 -13.80 11.01 -8.20
CA GLY A 251 -12.88 12.09 -7.84
C GLY A 251 -11.42 11.67 -7.60
N LEU A 252 -11.08 10.38 -7.66
CA LEU A 252 -9.71 9.89 -7.56
C LEU A 252 -9.20 9.45 -8.94
N LEU A 253 -8.59 10.41 -9.65
CA LEU A 253 -7.93 10.20 -10.93
C LEU A 253 -6.47 9.78 -10.73
N VAL A 254 -6.06 8.74 -11.43
CA VAL A 254 -4.69 8.20 -11.39
C VAL A 254 -4.15 8.16 -12.81
N CYS A 255 -2.94 8.68 -13.00
CA CYS A 255 -2.26 8.64 -14.28
C CYS A 255 -1.59 7.29 -14.48
N VAL A 256 -1.70 6.74 -15.69
CA VAL A 256 -0.82 5.69 -16.20
C VAL A 256 0.25 6.39 -17.01
N ILE A 257 1.50 6.27 -16.58
CA ILE A 257 2.66 6.87 -17.24
C ILE A 257 3.18 5.85 -18.25
N SER A 258 3.32 6.28 -19.52
CA SER A 258 3.95 5.44 -20.53
C SER A 258 5.42 5.17 -20.18
N ARG A 259 5.78 3.89 -20.13
CA ARG A 259 7.16 3.41 -20.14
C ARG A 259 7.33 2.54 -21.38
N GLU A 260 7.51 3.17 -22.54
CA GLU A 260 7.87 2.47 -23.77
C GLU A 260 9.27 1.84 -23.61
N GLY A 261 9.42 0.57 -23.99
CA GLY A 261 10.74 -0.02 -24.20
C GLY A 261 11.45 -0.63 -22.97
N GLU A 262 10.87 -0.58 -21.77
CA GLU A 262 11.33 -1.40 -20.63
C GLU A 262 10.87 -2.86 -20.80
N ARG A 263 11.35 -3.48 -21.87
CA ARG A 263 11.39 -4.94 -22.03
C ARG A 263 12.73 -5.42 -21.48
N ARG A 264 12.72 -5.92 -20.24
CA ARG A 264 13.35 -7.16 -19.77
C ARG A 264 13.51 -7.09 -18.26
#